data_AF-A0A8T4NHB8-F1
#
_entry.id   AF-A0A8T4NHB8-F1
#
_cell.length_a   1.000
_cell.length_b   1.000
_cell.length_c   1.000
_cell.angle_alpha   90.00
_cell.angle_beta   90.00
_cell.angle_gamma   90.00
#
_symmetry.space_group_name_H-M   'P 1'
#
loop_
_entity.id
_entity.type
_entity.pdbx_description
1 polymer ?
#
loop_
_entity_poly.entity_id
_entity_poly.type
_entity_poly.pdbx_seq_one_letter_code
_entity_poly.pdbx_strand_id
1 'polypeptide(L)'
;MRSIAQEDSMGCGIACTACIINKSYKKTKKLFRNEKNASTKGYYCRDLTKVLKKRGLNYLYSKVRKENKNKIKNNGTIIFIKRDKKYPAGHYLIKTNRGWMNSWINFPKLPIKLGFQNKLPGKPQWIMYREKIKKEEDKKKK
;
A
#
# COMPACT_ATOMS: atom_id res chain seq x y z
N MET A 1 7.27 3.47 10.43
CA MET A 1 6.35 2.48 9.80
C MET A 1 6.51 1.17 10.54
N ARG A 2 5.41 0.54 10.94
CA ARG A 2 5.42 -0.78 11.58
C ARG A 2 4.95 -1.81 10.58
N SER A 3 5.61 -2.96 10.49
CA SER A 3 5.18 -4.01 9.57
C SER A 3 3.95 -4.74 10.11
N ILE A 4 2.96 -4.95 9.24
CA ILE A 4 1.63 -5.44 9.61
C ILE A 4 1.28 -6.65 8.72
N ALA A 5 1.01 -7.80 9.34
CA ALA A 5 0.37 -8.93 8.68
C ALA A 5 -1.10 -8.57 8.39
N GLN A 6 -1.65 -9.04 7.27
CA GLN A 6 -3.10 -8.92 7.08
C GLN A 6 -3.82 -9.98 7.92
N GLU A 7 -5.03 -9.64 8.40
CA GLU A 7 -5.86 -10.58 9.16
C GLU A 7 -7.02 -11.15 8.32
N ASP A 8 -7.45 -10.43 7.27
CA ASP A 8 -8.50 -10.90 6.34
C ASP A 8 -7.93 -11.33 4.99
N SER A 9 -8.69 -12.15 4.25
CA SER A 9 -8.32 -12.70 2.93
C SER A 9 -7.99 -11.63 1.87
N MET A 10 -8.72 -10.51 1.86
CA MET A 10 -8.53 -9.36 0.95
C MET A 10 -7.97 -8.12 1.67
N GLY A 11 -7.32 -8.34 2.82
CA GLY A 11 -6.82 -7.32 3.73
C GLY A 11 -5.51 -6.62 3.36
N CYS A 12 -4.86 -6.98 2.25
CA CYS A 12 -3.53 -6.49 1.91
C CYS A 12 -3.43 -4.95 1.83
N GLY A 13 -4.49 -4.28 1.36
CA GLY A 13 -4.56 -2.82 1.34
C GLY A 13 -4.69 -2.17 2.73
N ILE A 14 -5.39 -2.83 3.67
CA ILE A 14 -5.46 -2.39 5.06
C ILE A 14 -4.09 -2.51 5.71
N ALA A 15 -3.40 -3.64 5.53
CA ALA A 15 -2.07 -3.87 6.10
C ALA A 15 -1.04 -2.83 5.61
N CYS A 16 -1.05 -2.49 4.32
CA CYS A 16 -0.22 -1.42 3.77
C CYS A 16 -0.55 -0.06 4.38
N THR A 17 -1.84 0.29 4.48
CA THR A 17 -2.28 1.54 5.10
C THR A 17 -1.89 1.61 6.58
N ALA A 18 -2.08 0.52 7.32
CA ALA A 18 -1.77 0.38 8.73
C ALA A 18 -0.28 0.59 9.01
N CYS A 19 0.57 0.06 8.11
CA CYS A 19 2.01 0.24 8.14
C CYS A 19 2.44 1.72 8.03
N ILE A 20 1.78 2.47 7.14
CA ILE A 20 2.04 3.91 6.95
C ILE A 20 1.62 4.71 8.18
N ILE A 21 0.38 4.52 8.66
CA ILE A 21 -0.19 5.34 9.74
C ILE A 21 0.20 4.86 11.14
N ASN A 22 1.06 3.83 11.22
CA ASN A 22 1.54 3.22 12.46
C ASN A 22 0.41 2.78 13.40
N LYS A 23 -0.62 2.12 12.86
CA LYS A 23 -1.75 1.55 13.63
C LYS A 23 -1.82 0.04 13.46
N SER A 24 -2.56 -0.62 14.36
CA SER A 24 -2.87 -2.04 14.18
C SER A 24 -3.79 -2.24 12.96
N TYR A 25 -3.80 -3.46 12.44
CA TYR A 25 -4.68 -3.86 11.34
C TYR A 25 -6.15 -3.59 11.70
N LYS A 26 -6.62 -4.08 12.85
CA LYS A 26 -7.99 -3.86 13.36
C LYS A 26 -8.37 -2.38 13.48
N LYS A 27 -7.50 -1.53 14.06
CA LYS A 27 -7.76 -0.08 14.17
C LYS A 27 -7.81 0.60 12.81
N THR A 28 -7.07 0.09 11.83
CA THR A 28 -7.03 0.64 10.47
C THR A 28 -8.24 0.19 9.64
N LYS A 29 -8.70 -1.06 9.80
CA LYS A 29 -9.90 -1.60 9.15
C LYS A 29 -11.13 -0.72 9.37
N LYS A 30 -11.33 -0.26 10.62
CA LYS A 30 -12.41 0.68 11.02
C LYS A 30 -12.39 2.03 10.31
N LEU A 31 -11.31 2.39 9.62
CA LEU A 31 -11.21 3.66 8.89
C LEU A 31 -11.77 3.58 7.47
N PHE A 32 -11.96 2.35 6.96
CA PHE A 32 -12.57 2.12 5.66
C PHE A 32 -14.09 2.12 5.78
N ARG A 33 -14.79 2.57 4.73
CA ARG A 33 -16.25 2.76 4.74
C ARG A 33 -17.03 1.47 5.04
N ASN A 34 -16.54 0.33 4.56
CA ASN A 34 -17.15 -0.97 4.79
C ASN A 34 -16.08 -1.98 5.17
N GLU A 35 -16.08 -2.43 6.42
CA GLU A 35 -15.11 -3.38 6.97
C GLU A 35 -15.22 -4.77 6.32
N LYS A 36 -16.42 -5.18 5.88
CA LYS A 36 -16.66 -6.50 5.27
C LYS A 36 -15.91 -6.66 3.94
N ASN A 37 -15.57 -5.56 3.27
CA ASN A 37 -14.78 -5.61 2.05
C ASN A 37 -13.42 -6.27 2.26
N ALA A 38 -12.84 -6.18 3.46
CA ALA A 38 -11.57 -6.81 3.79
C ALA A 38 -11.59 -8.35 3.61
N SER A 39 -12.77 -8.97 3.70
CA SER A 39 -12.93 -10.43 3.58
C SER A 39 -13.54 -10.85 2.24
N THR A 40 -14.01 -9.92 1.40
CA THR A 40 -14.75 -10.22 0.16
C THR A 40 -14.03 -9.75 -1.10
N LYS A 41 -13.90 -8.43 -1.31
CA LYS A 41 -13.41 -7.84 -2.56
C LYS A 41 -12.16 -6.95 -2.42
N GLY A 42 -11.75 -6.67 -1.19
CA GLY A 42 -10.67 -5.74 -0.88
C GLY A 42 -11.04 -4.28 -1.13
N TYR A 43 -10.02 -3.46 -1.38
CA TYR A 43 -10.15 -2.01 -1.50
C TYR A 43 -9.39 -1.50 -2.73
N TYR A 44 -9.94 -0.47 -3.36
CA TYR A 44 -9.29 0.18 -4.50
C TYR A 44 -8.24 1.20 -4.02
N CYS A 45 -7.33 1.58 -4.91
CA CYS A 45 -6.31 2.61 -4.62
C CYS A 45 -6.96 3.90 -4.07
N ARG A 46 -8.11 4.30 -4.60
CA ARG A 46 -8.90 5.45 -4.14
C ARG A 46 -9.35 5.33 -2.69
N ASP A 47 -9.70 4.13 -2.23
CA ASP A 47 -10.12 3.90 -0.84
C ASP A 47 -8.93 4.08 0.11
N LEU A 48 -7.78 3.50 -0.25
CA LEU A 48 -6.53 3.63 0.53
C LEU A 48 -6.10 5.10 0.62
N THR A 49 -6.03 5.81 -0.51
CA THR A 49 -5.64 7.22 -0.51
C THR A 49 -6.63 8.12 0.22
N LYS A 50 -7.94 7.81 0.18
CA LYS A 50 -8.95 8.53 0.97
C LYS A 50 -8.71 8.37 2.47
N VAL A 51 -8.38 7.17 2.94
CA VAL A 51 -8.04 6.92 4.36
C VAL A 51 -6.76 7.65 4.74
N LEU A 52 -5.73 7.61 3.90
CA LEU A 52 -4.46 8.33 4.13
C LEU A 52 -4.67 9.85 4.18
N LYS A 53 -5.47 10.42 3.28
CA LYS A 53 -5.80 11.85 3.25
C LYS A 53 -6.50 12.29 4.54
N LYS A 54 -7.47 11.50 5.04
CA LYS A 54 -8.12 11.75 6.34
C LYS A 54 -7.15 11.74 7.54
N ARG A 55 -5.93 11.23 7.36
CA ARG A 55 -4.85 11.22 8.35
C ARG A 55 -3.78 12.28 8.08
N GLY A 56 -4.06 13.27 7.23
CA GLY A 56 -3.13 14.34 6.88
C GLY A 56 -2.01 13.89 5.93
N LEU A 57 -2.14 12.72 5.29
CA LEU A 57 -1.15 12.19 4.37
C LEU A 57 -1.65 12.30 2.94
N ASN A 58 -1.10 13.26 2.19
CA ASN A 58 -1.42 13.44 0.77
C ASN A 58 -0.75 12.36 -0.07
N TYR A 59 -1.53 11.35 -0.44
CA TYR A 59 -1.12 10.28 -1.36
C TYR A 59 -1.88 10.42 -2.67
N LEU A 60 -1.14 10.33 -3.77
CA LEU A 60 -1.67 10.21 -5.11
C LEU A 60 -1.55 8.76 -5.57
N TYR A 61 -2.38 8.37 -6.52
CA TYR A 61 -2.26 7.08 -7.19
C TYR A 61 -2.30 7.24 -8.71
N SER A 62 -1.54 6.41 -9.42
CA SER A 62 -1.55 6.37 -10.87
C SER A 62 -1.13 5.00 -11.41
N LYS A 63 -1.44 4.75 -12.69
CA LYS A 63 -1.00 3.53 -13.38
C LYS A 63 0.52 3.59 -13.54
N VAL A 64 1.19 2.47 -13.38
CA VAL A 64 2.65 2.40 -13.55
C VAL A 64 3.01 2.65 -15.03
N ARG A 65 3.88 3.62 -15.26
CA ARG A 65 4.41 4.03 -16.57
C ARG A 65 5.91 4.34 -16.44
N LYS A 66 6.60 4.63 -17.54
CA LYS A 66 8.06 4.90 -17.49
C LYS A 66 8.36 6.14 -16.64
N GLU A 67 7.51 7.16 -16.71
CA GLU A 67 7.70 8.48 -16.11
C GLU A 67 7.56 8.47 -14.58
N ASN A 68 6.79 7.52 -14.03
CA ASN A 68 6.56 7.41 -12.59
C ASN A 68 7.23 6.18 -11.95
N LYS A 69 7.98 5.39 -12.73
CA LYS A 69 8.62 4.15 -12.28
C LYS A 69 9.66 4.39 -11.18
N ASN A 70 10.31 5.55 -11.17
CA ASN A 70 11.27 5.94 -10.13
C ASN A 70 10.61 6.01 -8.73
N LYS A 71 9.34 6.43 -8.65
CA LYS A 71 8.61 6.57 -7.38
C LYS A 71 8.39 5.23 -6.66
N ILE A 72 8.46 4.10 -7.39
CA ILE A 72 8.34 2.74 -6.85
C ILE A 72 9.40 2.47 -5.79
N LYS A 73 10.59 3.08 -5.91
CA LYS A 73 11.71 2.86 -4.98
C LYS A 73 11.57 3.60 -3.66
N ASN A 74 10.65 4.58 -3.56
CA ASN A 74 10.53 5.43 -2.39
C ASN A 74 9.88 4.69 -1.23
N ASN A 75 10.43 4.88 -0.02
CA ASN A 75 9.81 4.36 1.20
C ASN A 75 8.40 4.94 1.40
N GLY A 76 7.47 4.11 1.83
CA GLY A 76 6.05 4.46 1.98
C GLY A 76 5.23 4.32 0.70
N THR A 77 5.86 4.07 -0.45
CA THR A 77 5.13 3.79 -1.69
C THR A 77 4.39 2.46 -1.58
N ILE A 78 3.08 2.48 -1.81
CA ILE A 78 2.28 1.26 -1.95
C ILE A 78 2.15 0.95 -3.43
N ILE A 79 2.25 -0.30 -3.81
CA ILE A 79 1.98 -0.77 -5.16
C ILE A 79 0.86 -1.79 -5.16
N PHE A 80 0.15 -1.86 -6.27
CA PHE A 80 -0.71 -2.99 -6.59
C PHE A 80 -0.05 -3.77 -7.72
N ILE A 81 0.20 -5.06 -7.50
CA ILE A 81 0.60 -5.97 -8.58
C ILE A 81 -0.63 -6.56 -9.26
N LYS A 82 -0.55 -6.70 -10.59
CA LYS A 82 -1.62 -7.29 -11.40
C LYS A 82 -1.88 -8.74 -10.96
N ARG A 83 -3.13 -9.18 -11.14
CA ARG A 83 -3.51 -10.59 -11.03
C ARG A 83 -2.60 -11.52 -11.85
N ASP A 84 -2.21 -12.62 -11.23
CA ASP A 84 -1.44 -13.71 -11.83
C ASP A 84 -1.81 -15.05 -11.17
N LYS A 85 -1.11 -16.14 -11.53
CA LYS A 85 -1.36 -17.48 -10.97
C LYS A 85 -1.14 -17.53 -9.45
N LYS A 86 -0.22 -16.72 -8.90
CA LYS A 86 0.07 -16.68 -7.46
C LYS A 86 -0.91 -15.79 -6.72
N TYR A 87 -1.32 -14.66 -7.30
CA TYR A 87 -2.23 -13.69 -6.71
C TYR A 87 -3.42 -13.47 -7.66
N PRO A 88 -4.46 -14.32 -7.61
CA PRO A 88 -5.57 -14.26 -8.57
C PRO A 88 -6.39 -12.96 -8.48
N ALA A 89 -6.42 -12.32 -7.31
CA ALA A 89 -7.07 -11.02 -7.09
C ALA A 89 -6.12 -9.81 -7.29
N GLY A 90 -4.85 -10.05 -7.64
CA GLY A 90 -3.77 -9.09 -7.46
C GLY A 90 -3.39 -8.93 -5.98
N HIS A 91 -2.42 -8.05 -5.68
CA HIS A 91 -1.92 -7.91 -4.31
C HIS A 91 -1.30 -6.54 -4.05
N TYR A 92 -1.50 -6.01 -2.84
CA TYR A 92 -0.84 -4.79 -2.41
C TYR A 92 0.45 -5.09 -1.65
N LEU A 93 1.51 -4.35 -1.96
CA LEU A 93 2.77 -4.36 -1.21
C LEU A 93 3.20 -2.93 -0.91
N ILE A 94 3.94 -2.73 0.17
CA ILE A 94 4.49 -1.42 0.53
C ILE A 94 6.02 -1.45 0.58
N LYS A 95 6.65 -0.45 -0.01
CA LYS A 95 8.10 -0.25 0.05
C LYS A 95 8.49 0.28 1.43
N THR A 96 9.39 -0.44 2.07
CA THR A 96 10.02 -0.07 3.34
C THR A 96 11.53 -0.03 3.19
N ASN A 97 12.23 0.46 4.22
CA ASN A 97 13.69 0.40 4.31
C ASN A 97 14.22 -1.05 4.25
N ARG A 98 13.44 -2.03 4.73
CA ARG A 98 13.78 -3.47 4.71
C ARG A 98 13.44 -4.19 3.40
N GLY A 99 12.92 -3.48 2.40
CA GLY A 99 12.41 -4.07 1.16
C GLY A 99 10.89 -3.94 1.02
N TRP A 100 10.29 -4.77 0.18
CA TRP A 100 8.84 -4.82 0.00
C TRP A 100 8.21 -5.63 1.11
N MET A 101 7.40 -4.98 1.93
CA MET A 101 6.57 -5.66 2.91
C MET A 101 5.41 -6.35 2.19
N ASN A 102 5.34 -7.66 2.36
CA ASN A 102 4.27 -8.51 1.87
C ASN A 102 3.45 -8.96 3.09
N SER A 103 2.20 -8.52 3.16
CA SER A 103 1.29 -8.81 4.29
C SER A 103 0.88 -10.28 4.38
N TRP A 104 1.14 -11.08 3.33
CA TRP A 104 0.89 -12.51 3.24
C TRP A 104 1.93 -13.18 2.34
N ILE A 105 3.18 -13.28 2.83
CA ILE A 105 4.31 -13.77 2.04
C ILE A 105 4.19 -15.25 1.66
N ASN A 106 3.54 -16.05 2.51
CA ASN A 106 3.28 -17.47 2.31
C ASN A 106 1.94 -17.76 1.61
N PHE A 107 1.31 -16.78 0.95
CA PHE A 107 0.05 -16.97 0.23
C PHE A 107 0.09 -18.20 -0.70
N PRO A 108 -0.96 -19.05 -0.75
CA PRO A 108 -2.23 -18.98 0.00
C PRO A 108 -2.22 -19.72 1.35
N LYS A 109 -1.06 -20.11 1.89
CA LYS A 109 -0.97 -20.94 3.10
C LYS A 109 -1.39 -20.19 4.36
N LEU A 110 -1.99 -20.92 5.29
CA LEU A 110 -2.31 -20.47 6.65
C LEU A 110 -1.37 -21.16 7.68
N PRO A 111 -1.10 -20.53 8.85
CA PRO A 111 -1.49 -19.17 9.22
C PRO A 111 -0.80 -18.11 8.33
N ILE A 112 -1.43 -16.94 8.19
CA ILE A 112 -0.88 -15.83 7.40
C ILE A 112 0.45 -15.38 8.01
N LYS A 113 1.51 -15.36 7.20
CA LYS A 113 2.84 -14.86 7.60
C LYS A 113 3.13 -13.54 6.88
N LEU A 114 3.56 -12.56 7.67
CA LEU A 114 4.20 -11.34 7.18
C LEU A 114 5.63 -11.66 6.73
N GLY A 115 6.10 -11.00 5.68
CA GLY A 115 7.51 -11.06 5.30
C GLY A 115 7.98 -9.88 4.46
N PHE A 116 9.27 -9.89 4.17
CA PHE A 116 9.93 -8.88 3.34
C PHE A 116 10.61 -9.54 2.16
N GLN A 117 10.60 -8.84 1.02
CA GLN A 117 11.24 -9.32 -0.20
C GLN A 117 11.94 -8.17 -0.94
N ASN A 118 13.11 -8.46 -1.50
CA ASN A 118 13.94 -7.45 -2.20
C ASN A 118 13.38 -7.08 -3.58
N LYS A 119 12.75 -8.05 -4.25
CA LYS A 119 12.13 -7.89 -5.57
C LYS A 119 10.62 -7.98 -5.46
N LEU A 120 9.91 -7.40 -6.43
CA LEU A 120 8.45 -7.53 -6.53
C LEU A 120 8.06 -8.94 -6.96
N PRO A 121 6.99 -9.53 -6.39
CA PRO A 121 6.60 -10.90 -6.74
C PRO A 121 5.71 -10.95 -7.99
N GLY A 122 5.40 -9.81 -8.59
CA GLY A 122 4.53 -9.70 -9.76
C GLY A 122 4.68 -8.35 -10.46
N LYS A 123 3.98 -8.19 -11.59
CA LYS A 123 4.04 -6.97 -12.41
C LYS A 123 3.28 -5.83 -11.73
N PRO A 124 3.94 -4.71 -11.37
CA PRO A 124 3.27 -3.58 -10.76
C PRO A 124 2.33 -2.91 -11.77
N GLN A 125 1.08 -2.68 -11.39
CA GLN A 125 0.03 -2.08 -12.22
C GLN A 125 -0.34 -0.68 -11.74
N TRP A 126 -0.47 -0.50 -10.42
CA TRP A 126 -0.75 0.80 -9.81
C TRP A 126 0.31 1.14 -8.78
N ILE A 127 0.58 2.43 -8.64
CA ILE A 127 1.46 2.99 -7.62
C ILE A 127 0.69 4.04 -6.83
N MET A 128 0.83 4.02 -5.52
CA MET A 128 0.38 5.05 -4.58
C MET A 128 1.60 5.64 -3.89
N TYR A 129 1.79 6.94 -4.00
CA TYR A 129 2.97 7.61 -3.48
C TYR A 129 2.60 8.94 -2.83
N ARG A 130 3.39 9.35 -1.83
CA ARG A 130 3.21 10.63 -1.16
C ARG A 130 3.54 11.77 -2.10
N GLU A 131 2.65 12.75 -2.19
CA GLU A 131 2.92 14.01 -2.85
C GLU A 131 3.93 14.80 -2.02
N LYS A 132 5.01 15.27 -2.67
CA LYS A 132 5.92 16.22 -2.02
C LYS A 132 5.17 17.55 -1.90
N ILE A 133 5.02 18.04 -0.68
CA ILE A 133 4.61 19.44 -0.49
C ILE A 133 5.75 20.27 -1.08
N LYS A 134 5.48 21.02 -2.15
CA LYS A 134 6.40 22.08 -2.58
C LYS A 134 6.45 23.06 -1.42
N LYS A 135 7.58 23.16 -0.72
CA LYS A 135 7.80 24.27 0.20
C LYS A 135 7.73 25.55 -0.64
N GLU A 136 6.86 26.48 -0.26
CA GLU A 136 6.86 27.85 -0.79
C GLU A 136 8.08 28.63 -0.24
N GLU A 137 9.31 28.23 -0.61
CA GLU A 137 10.53 28.96 -0.21
C GLU A 137 11.24 29.66 -1.38
N ASP A 138 10.63 29.72 -2.58
CA ASP A 138 11.20 30.42 -3.76
C ASP A 138 10.28 31.53 -4.34
N LYS A 139 9.42 32.14 -3.51
CA LYS A 139 8.60 33.31 -3.92
C LYS A 139 8.99 34.65 -3.29
N LYS A 140 10.15 34.74 -2.65
CA LYS A 140 10.75 36.02 -2.18
C LYS A 140 12.18 36.20 -2.69
N LYS A 141 12.38 36.10 -3.99
CA LYS A 141 13.54 36.69 -4.70
C LYS A 141 13.09 37.13 -6.09
N LYS A 142 12.35 38.23 -6.14
CA LYS A 142 12.25 39.11 -7.31
C LYS A 142 11.99 40.51 -6.80
#